data_AF-A0A661CPL5-F1
#
_entry.id   AF-A0A661CPL5-F1
#
_cell.length_a   1.000
_cell.length_b   1.000
_cell.length_c   1.000
_cell.angle_alpha   90.00
_cell.angle_beta   90.00
_cell.angle_gamma   90.00
#
_symmetry.space_group_name_H-M   'P 1'
#
loop_
_entity.id
_entity.type
_entity.pdbx_description
1 polymer ?
#
loop_
_entity_poly.entity_id
_entity_poly.type
_entity_poly.pdbx_seq_one_letter_code
_entity_poly.pdbx_strand_id
1 'polypeptide(L)'
;MYKLNKRLAFILMSKYSILFLDAVVSRWEKLEIEAAAVNTINLKREEVRQLERSCARIDCPVMAEAIMQCNIRAGKSLKFIYSNEHNMIYRIVLGMTYKEYLVFNGLPENADIRDVLSGDEIELVKKLQREVTTLADLDIIYRDRKELLNKKYSRLKVEKRLANK
;
A
#
# COMPACT_ATOMS: atom_id res chain seq x y z
N MET A 1 21.47 45.67 25.73
CA MET A 1 21.61 44.33 26.34
C MET A 1 21.48 43.30 25.22
N TYR A 2 22.59 42.70 24.77
CA TYR A 2 22.57 41.76 23.65
C TYR A 2 22.00 40.40 24.12
N LYS A 3 20.94 39.92 23.46
CA LYS A 3 20.41 38.56 23.68
C LYS A 3 21.27 37.58 22.87
N LEU A 4 22.08 36.79 23.56
CA LEU A 4 22.76 35.65 22.94
C LEU A 4 21.73 34.61 22.50
N ASN A 5 21.89 34.03 21.31
CA ASN A 5 21.07 32.90 20.90
C ASN A 5 21.42 31.66 21.74
N LYS A 6 20.52 30.66 21.78
CA LYS A 6 20.69 29.44 22.58
C LYS A 6 21.99 28.69 22.29
N ARG A 7 22.44 28.69 21.02
CA ARG A 7 23.68 28.05 20.53
C ARG A 7 24.93 28.77 21.06
N LEU A 8 24.98 30.09 20.93
CA LEU A 8 26.09 30.92 21.42
C LEU A 8 26.20 30.85 22.95
N ALA A 9 25.07 30.77 23.65
CA ALA A 9 25.04 30.62 25.10
C ALA A 9 25.63 29.27 25.54
N PHE A 10 25.30 28.19 24.82
CA PHE A 10 25.83 26.86 25.10
C PHE A 10 27.35 26.76 24.90
N ILE A 11 27.86 27.33 23.81
CA ILE A 11 29.29 27.33 23.48
C ILE A 11 30.11 28.15 24.52
N LEU A 12 29.56 29.28 24.97
CA LEU A 12 30.25 30.19 25.90
C LEU A 12 30.27 29.66 27.36
N MET A 13 29.23 28.95 27.78
CA MET A 13 29.09 28.46 29.17
C MET A 13 29.93 27.21 29.46
N SER A 14 30.44 26.53 28.44
CA SER A 14 31.23 25.30 28.59
C SER A 14 32.73 25.60 28.71
N LYS A 15 33.39 25.02 29.72
CA LYS A 15 34.84 25.16 30.00
C LYS A 15 35.78 24.47 28.97
N TYR A 16 35.27 24.04 27.82
CA TYR A 16 36.04 23.35 26.78
C TYR A 16 36.48 24.32 25.67
N SER A 17 37.37 23.88 24.78
CA SER A 17 37.81 24.67 23.62
C SER A 17 36.61 25.07 22.74
N ILE A 18 36.46 26.38 22.51
CA ILE A 18 35.34 26.98 21.77
C ILE A 18 35.21 26.38 20.36
N LEU A 19 36.33 26.15 19.67
CA LEU A 19 36.35 25.57 18.32
C LEU A 19 35.85 24.13 18.28
N PHE A 20 36.22 23.33 19.29
CA PHE A 20 35.77 21.95 19.41
C PHE A 20 34.27 21.87 19.66
N LEU A 21 33.76 22.73 20.55
CA LEU A 21 32.33 22.83 20.84
C LEU A 21 31.51 23.29 19.64
N ASP A 22 31.96 24.30 18.89
CA ASP A 22 31.25 24.73 17.69
C ASP A 22 31.18 23.62 16.63
N ALA A 23 32.24 22.82 16.49
CA ALA A 23 32.23 21.65 15.61
C ALA A 23 31.25 20.57 16.08
N VAL A 24 31.20 20.27 17.39
CA VAL A 24 30.25 19.31 17.98
C VAL A 24 28.81 19.78 17.78
N VAL A 25 28.52 21.05 18.10
CA VAL A 25 27.19 21.65 17.96
C VAL A 25 26.76 21.70 16.49
N SER A 26 27.66 22.07 15.58
CA SER A 26 27.38 22.03 14.13
C SER A 26 27.03 20.64 13.64
N ARG A 27 27.73 19.60 14.14
CA ARG A 27 27.44 18.22 13.78
C ARG A 27 26.09 17.76 14.34
N TRP A 28 25.77 18.15 15.57
CA TRP A 28 24.49 17.81 16.19
C TRP A 28 23.32 18.43 15.44
N GLU A 29 23.39 19.72 15.09
CA GLU A 29 22.33 20.37 14.31
C GLU A 29 22.14 19.72 12.94
N LYS A 30 23.23 19.33 12.26
CA LYS A 30 23.14 18.58 11.00
C LYS A 30 22.41 17.25 11.20
N LEU A 31 22.76 16.49 12.23
CA LEU A 31 22.12 15.22 12.55
C LEU A 31 20.64 15.40 12.94
N GLU A 32 20.29 16.48 13.65
CA GLU A 32 18.90 16.81 13.99
C GLU A 32 18.08 17.11 12.73
N ILE A 33 18.65 17.87 11.78
CA ILE A 33 18.00 18.16 10.49
C ILE A 33 17.81 16.88 9.68
N GLU A 34 18.83 16.02 9.61
CA GLU A 34 18.76 14.73 8.92
C GLU A 34 17.70 13.81 9.56
N ALA A 35 17.68 13.70 10.88
CA ALA A 35 16.70 12.92 11.61
C ALA A 35 15.27 13.46 11.41
N ALA A 36 15.10 14.79 11.44
CA ALA A 36 13.82 15.45 11.15
C ALA A 36 13.36 15.17 9.72
N ALA A 37 14.27 15.24 8.75
CA ALA A 37 13.97 14.92 7.35
C ALA A 37 13.52 13.46 7.19
N VAL A 38 14.24 12.50 7.78
CA VAL A 38 13.84 11.07 7.77
C VAL A 38 12.47 10.87 8.42
N ASN A 39 12.20 11.52 9.55
CA ASN A 39 10.90 11.46 10.21
C ASN A 39 9.77 11.99 9.30
N THR A 40 9.99 13.12 8.62
CA THR A 40 9.00 13.65 7.68
C THR A 40 8.73 12.71 6.50
N ILE A 41 9.76 12.02 6.01
CA ILE A 41 9.63 11.02 4.94
C ILE A 41 8.81 9.83 5.44
N ASN A 42 9.08 9.33 6.65
CA ASN A 42 8.35 8.22 7.23
C ASN A 42 6.88 8.55 7.49
N LEU A 43 6.58 9.76 7.97
CA LEU A 43 5.21 10.25 8.15
C LEU A 43 4.46 10.29 6.82
N LYS A 44 5.05 10.91 5.78
CA LYS A 44 4.47 10.96 4.44
C LYS A 44 4.23 9.57 3.85
N ARG A 45 5.16 8.63 4.06
CA ARG A 45 4.99 7.23 3.64
C ARG A 45 3.84 6.53 4.37
N GLU A 46 3.61 6.84 5.63
CA GLU A 46 2.47 6.30 6.37
C GLU A 46 1.15 6.92 5.92
N GLU A 47 1.11 8.22 5.65
CA GLU A 47 -0.06 8.91 5.08
C GLU A 47 -0.46 8.30 3.73
N VAL A 48 0.52 8.08 2.83
CA VAL A 48 0.26 7.42 1.54
C VAL A 48 -0.31 6.02 1.76
N ARG A 49 0.26 5.23 2.67
CA ARG A 49 -0.29 3.91 3.02
C ARG A 49 -1.72 4.00 3.55
N GLN A 50 -2.03 4.97 4.40
CA GLN A 50 -3.39 5.17 4.92
C GLN A 50 -4.39 5.58 3.83
N LEU A 51 -4.00 6.49 2.93
CA LEU A 51 -4.80 6.86 1.76
C LEU A 51 -5.01 5.65 0.85
N GLU A 52 -3.99 4.82 0.70
CA GLU A 52 -4.12 3.62 -0.10
C GLU A 52 -5.15 2.65 0.50
N ARG A 53 -5.12 2.46 1.82
CA ARG A 53 -6.12 1.66 2.55
C ARG A 53 -7.53 2.22 2.37
N SER A 54 -7.71 3.54 2.53
CA SER A 54 -9.03 4.17 2.43
C SER A 54 -9.62 4.06 1.03
N CYS A 55 -8.82 4.29 -0.02
CA CYS A 55 -9.28 4.09 -1.41
C CYS A 55 -9.68 2.63 -1.70
N ALA A 56 -8.93 1.64 -1.18
CA ALA A 56 -9.31 0.23 -1.36
C ALA A 56 -10.64 -0.12 -0.67
N ARG A 57 -10.97 0.56 0.44
CA ARG A 57 -12.27 0.42 1.12
C ARG A 57 -13.41 1.02 0.31
N ILE A 58 -13.14 2.03 -0.52
CA ILE A 58 -14.12 2.65 -1.43
C ILE A 58 -14.30 1.82 -2.71
N ASP A 59 -13.22 1.27 -3.25
CA ASP A 59 -13.28 0.48 -4.50
C ASP A 59 -14.01 -0.87 -4.28
N CYS A 60 -13.92 -1.44 -3.08
CA CYS A 60 -14.56 -2.70 -2.72
C CYS A 60 -16.11 -2.72 -2.83
N PRO A 61 -16.88 -1.76 -2.27
CA PRO A 61 -18.33 -1.71 -2.43
C PRO A 61 -18.76 -1.42 -3.86
N VAL A 62 -18.02 -0.59 -4.61
CA VAL A 62 -18.33 -0.30 -6.02
C VAL A 62 -18.22 -1.57 -6.87
N MET A 63 -17.14 -2.33 -6.68
CA MET A 63 -16.95 -3.63 -7.33
C MET A 63 -18.05 -4.62 -6.93
N ALA A 64 -18.43 -4.65 -5.65
CA ALA A 64 -19.50 -5.52 -5.16
C ALA A 64 -20.84 -5.19 -5.85
N GLU A 65 -21.20 -3.92 -5.95
CA GLU A 65 -22.43 -3.50 -6.61
C GLU A 65 -22.46 -3.92 -8.09
N ALA A 66 -21.38 -3.64 -8.85
CA ALA A 66 -21.29 -4.01 -10.25
C ALA A 66 -21.44 -5.53 -10.46
N ILE A 67 -20.80 -6.34 -9.62
CA ILE A 67 -20.90 -7.80 -9.69
C ILE A 67 -22.30 -8.29 -9.33
N MET A 68 -22.93 -7.69 -8.31
CA MET A 68 -24.29 -8.02 -7.93
C MET A 68 -25.25 -7.77 -9.08
N GLN A 69 -25.19 -6.59 -9.70
CA GLN A 69 -26.02 -6.23 -10.84
C GLN A 69 -25.78 -7.17 -12.03
N CYS A 70 -24.53 -7.49 -12.35
CA CYS A 70 -24.19 -8.45 -13.40
C CYS A 70 -24.81 -9.84 -13.17
N ASN A 71 -24.76 -10.35 -11.93
CA ASN A 71 -25.34 -11.66 -11.61
C ASN A 71 -26.88 -11.64 -11.60
N ILE A 72 -27.49 -10.53 -11.18
CA ILE A 72 -28.94 -10.32 -11.28
C ILE A 72 -29.37 -10.36 -12.76
N ARG A 73 -28.67 -9.63 -13.64
CA ARG A 73 -28.93 -9.65 -15.09
C ARG A 73 -28.76 -11.04 -15.69
N ALA A 74 -27.78 -11.81 -15.23
CA ALA A 74 -27.52 -13.17 -15.67
C ALA A 74 -28.44 -14.24 -15.02
N GLY A 75 -29.33 -13.87 -14.10
CA GLY A 75 -30.21 -14.81 -13.38
C GLY A 75 -29.48 -15.82 -12.48
N LYS A 76 -28.27 -15.49 -12.01
CA LYS A 76 -27.43 -16.39 -11.19
C LYS A 76 -27.61 -16.16 -9.69
N SER A 77 -27.28 -17.18 -8.90
CA SER A 77 -27.34 -17.10 -7.43
C SER A 77 -26.37 -16.06 -6.88
N LEU A 78 -26.83 -15.28 -5.89
CA LEU A 78 -26.02 -14.28 -5.21
C LEU A 78 -25.08 -14.84 -4.12
N LYS A 79 -25.05 -16.17 -3.95
CA LYS A 79 -24.30 -16.80 -2.87
C LYS A 79 -22.79 -16.74 -3.12
N PHE A 80 -22.05 -16.20 -2.14
CA PHE A 80 -20.57 -16.17 -2.11
C PHE A 80 -19.87 -15.47 -3.29
N ILE A 81 -20.58 -14.65 -4.07
CA ILE A 81 -19.97 -14.07 -5.28
C ILE A 81 -18.76 -13.18 -4.90
N TYR A 82 -18.91 -12.35 -3.88
CA TYR A 82 -17.84 -11.44 -3.45
C TYR A 82 -16.59 -12.16 -2.99
N SER A 83 -16.74 -13.24 -2.22
CA SER A 83 -15.64 -14.05 -1.73
C SER A 83 -14.90 -14.73 -2.87
N ASN A 84 -15.63 -15.21 -3.90
CA ASN A 84 -15.03 -15.85 -5.07
C ASN A 84 -14.21 -14.86 -5.92
N GLU A 85 -14.68 -13.63 -6.03
CA GLU A 85 -14.02 -12.57 -6.80
C GLU A 85 -12.77 -12.05 -6.08
N HIS A 86 -12.86 -11.85 -4.76
CA HIS A 86 -11.70 -11.48 -3.95
C HIS A 86 -10.64 -12.60 -3.96
N ASN A 87 -11.03 -13.86 -3.78
CA ASN A 87 -10.09 -14.97 -3.84
C ASN A 87 -9.46 -15.12 -5.23
N MET A 88 -10.20 -14.82 -6.30
CA MET A 88 -9.64 -14.77 -7.65
C MET A 88 -8.54 -13.70 -7.75
N ILE A 89 -8.83 -12.48 -7.30
CA ILE A 89 -7.85 -11.38 -7.32
C ILE A 89 -6.60 -11.75 -6.50
N TYR A 90 -6.77 -12.27 -5.28
CA TYR A 90 -5.65 -12.67 -4.44
C TYR A 90 -4.81 -13.78 -5.08
N ARG A 91 -5.43 -14.78 -5.72
CA ARG A 91 -4.68 -15.81 -6.44
C ARG A 91 -3.87 -15.24 -7.61
N ILE A 92 -4.36 -14.21 -8.29
CA ILE A 92 -3.64 -13.57 -9.40
C ILE A 92 -2.45 -12.76 -8.89
N VAL A 93 -2.63 -11.99 -7.81
CA VAL A 93 -1.59 -11.11 -7.26
C VAL A 93 -0.56 -11.89 -6.45
N LEU A 94 -1.01 -12.68 -5.48
CA LEU A 94 -0.18 -13.35 -4.47
C LEU A 94 0.16 -14.80 -4.85
N GLY A 95 -0.57 -15.40 -5.79
CA GLY A 95 -0.44 -16.82 -6.13
C GLY A 95 -1.19 -17.77 -5.20
N MET A 96 -1.81 -17.26 -4.13
CA MET A 96 -2.52 -18.05 -3.11
C MET A 96 -3.82 -17.37 -2.67
N THR A 97 -4.66 -18.07 -1.93
CA THR A 97 -5.89 -17.52 -1.35
C THR A 97 -5.64 -16.68 -0.10
N TYR A 98 -6.63 -15.89 0.31
CA TYR A 98 -6.59 -15.11 1.56
C TYR A 98 -6.18 -15.95 2.78
N LYS A 99 -6.80 -17.13 2.94
CA LYS A 99 -6.55 -17.98 4.12
C LYS A 99 -5.14 -18.55 4.10
N GLU A 100 -4.69 -19.02 2.93
CA GLU A 100 -3.33 -19.54 2.76
C GLU A 100 -2.28 -18.47 3.03
N TYR A 101 -2.52 -17.22 2.61
CA TYR A 101 -1.63 -16.10 2.86
C TYR A 101 -1.48 -15.77 4.35
N LEU A 102 -2.59 -15.77 5.10
CA LEU A 102 -2.55 -15.55 6.55
C LEU A 102 -1.76 -16.65 7.28
N VAL A 103 -1.97 -17.90 6.90
CA VAL A 103 -1.24 -19.05 7.49
C VAL A 103 0.24 -18.98 7.14
N PHE A 104 0.58 -18.67 5.88
CA PHE A 104 1.96 -18.56 5.42
C PHE A 104 2.74 -17.46 6.17
N ASN A 105 2.07 -16.35 6.50
CA ASN A 105 2.66 -15.24 7.23
C ASN A 105 2.53 -15.35 8.77
N GLY A 106 1.92 -16.43 9.29
CA GLY A 106 1.77 -16.65 10.75
C GLY A 106 0.80 -15.67 11.43
N LEU A 107 -0.23 -15.20 10.71
CA LEU A 107 -1.16 -14.18 11.19
C LEU A 107 -2.47 -14.77 11.71
N PRO A 108 -3.20 -14.05 12.59
CA PRO A 108 -4.49 -14.52 13.07
C PRO A 108 -5.50 -14.61 11.92
N GLU A 109 -6.40 -15.61 11.95
CA GLU A 109 -7.36 -15.88 10.86
C GLU A 109 -8.31 -14.71 10.54
N ASN A 110 -8.50 -13.82 11.50
CA ASN A 110 -9.36 -12.63 11.40
C ASN A 110 -8.57 -11.33 11.12
N ALA A 111 -7.29 -11.42 10.77
CA ALA A 111 -6.52 -10.23 10.38
C ALA A 111 -7.06 -9.63 9.08
N ASP A 112 -7.15 -8.29 9.01
CA ASP A 112 -7.43 -7.63 7.75
C ASP A 112 -6.20 -7.78 6.84
N ILE A 113 -6.35 -8.51 5.73
CA ILE A 113 -5.25 -8.76 4.78
C ILE A 113 -4.67 -7.46 4.23
N ARG A 114 -5.47 -6.38 4.20
CA ARG A 114 -5.04 -5.06 3.71
C ARG A 114 -4.07 -4.36 4.66
N ASP A 115 -3.98 -4.79 5.92
CA ASP A 115 -2.99 -4.30 6.89
C ASP A 115 -1.65 -5.02 6.77
N VAL A 116 -1.64 -6.17 6.09
CA VAL A 116 -0.49 -7.07 5.98
C VAL A 116 0.20 -6.95 4.63
N LEU A 117 -0.54 -6.60 3.59
CA LEU A 117 -0.03 -6.48 2.21
C LEU A 117 0.99 -5.35 2.07
N SER A 118 1.99 -5.56 1.22
CA SER A 118 2.91 -4.50 0.79
C SER A 118 2.19 -3.45 -0.06
N GLY A 119 2.70 -2.22 -0.10
CA GLY A 119 2.12 -1.12 -0.89
C GLY A 119 1.93 -1.48 -2.37
N ASP A 120 2.95 -2.11 -2.97
CA ASP A 120 2.91 -2.57 -4.36
C ASP A 120 1.80 -3.61 -4.60
N GLU A 121 1.54 -4.48 -3.62
CA GLU A 121 0.51 -5.51 -3.70
C GLU A 121 -0.88 -4.88 -3.55
N ILE A 122 -1.04 -3.90 -2.66
CA ILE A 122 -2.28 -3.13 -2.49
C ILE A 122 -2.62 -2.38 -3.78
N GLU A 123 -1.64 -1.75 -4.43
CA GLU A 123 -1.84 -1.05 -5.70
C GLU A 123 -2.33 -2.01 -6.80
N LEU A 124 -1.72 -3.19 -6.89
CA LEU A 124 -2.12 -4.22 -7.85
C LEU A 124 -3.54 -4.76 -7.57
N VAL A 125 -3.87 -5.03 -6.31
CA VAL A 125 -5.21 -5.49 -5.91
C VAL A 125 -6.26 -4.46 -6.32
N LYS A 126 -6.04 -3.17 -6.05
CA LYS A 126 -6.95 -2.09 -6.46
C LYS A 126 -7.14 -2.02 -7.96
N LYS A 127 -6.04 -2.10 -8.71
CA LYS A 127 -6.09 -2.05 -10.17
C LYS A 127 -6.94 -3.20 -10.71
N LEU A 128 -6.76 -4.41 -10.18
CA LEU A 128 -7.57 -5.57 -10.57
C LEU A 128 -9.02 -5.43 -10.10
N GLN A 129 -9.31 -4.88 -8.92
CA GLN A 129 -10.68 -4.61 -8.46
C GLN A 129 -11.42 -3.69 -9.44
N ARG A 130 -10.80 -2.58 -9.86
CA ARG A 130 -11.37 -1.66 -10.85
C ARG A 130 -11.61 -2.33 -12.20
N GLU A 131 -10.68 -3.17 -12.64
CA GLU A 131 -10.85 -3.95 -13.87
C GLU A 131 -11.96 -5.00 -13.76
N VAL A 132 -12.13 -5.63 -12.60
CA VAL A 132 -13.26 -6.54 -12.39
C VAL A 132 -14.59 -5.76 -12.43
N THR A 133 -14.64 -4.56 -11.85
CA THR A 133 -15.82 -3.68 -11.96
C THR A 133 -16.16 -3.40 -13.42
N THR A 134 -15.20 -2.94 -14.22
CA THR A 134 -15.47 -2.61 -15.63
C THR A 134 -15.87 -3.84 -16.45
N LEU A 135 -15.27 -5.01 -16.20
CA LEU A 135 -15.67 -6.23 -16.88
C LEU A 135 -17.05 -6.75 -16.43
N ALA A 136 -17.43 -6.52 -15.16
CA ALA A 136 -18.75 -6.85 -14.66
C ALA A 136 -19.83 -5.92 -15.25
N ASP A 137 -19.51 -4.65 -15.44
CA ASP A 137 -20.39 -3.68 -16.12
C ASP A 137 -20.62 -4.08 -17.59
N LEU A 138 -19.65 -4.74 -18.22
CA LEU A 138 -19.76 -5.30 -19.57
C LEU A 138 -20.43 -6.69 -19.61
N ASP A 139 -21.01 -7.15 -18.51
CA ASP A 139 -21.70 -8.44 -18.37
C ASP A 139 -20.85 -9.68 -18.69
N ILE A 140 -19.52 -9.56 -18.53
CA ILE A 140 -18.61 -10.67 -18.77
C ILE A 140 -18.73 -11.67 -17.61
N ILE A 141 -18.93 -12.94 -17.93
CA ILE A 141 -19.07 -13.98 -16.92
C ILE A 141 -17.75 -14.23 -16.16
N TYR A 142 -17.86 -14.74 -14.92
CA TYR A 142 -16.73 -14.95 -14.02
C TYR A 142 -15.54 -15.71 -14.65
N ARG A 143 -15.83 -16.76 -15.42
CA ARG A 143 -14.79 -17.58 -16.08
C ARG A 143 -13.94 -16.74 -17.04
N ASP A 144 -14.60 -15.97 -17.89
CA ASP A 144 -13.95 -15.18 -18.92
C ASP A 144 -13.23 -13.98 -18.29
N ARG A 145 -13.80 -13.38 -17.24
CA ARG A 145 -13.12 -12.36 -16.43
C ARG A 145 -11.80 -12.92 -15.88
N LYS A 146 -11.82 -14.10 -15.27
CA LYS A 146 -10.61 -14.74 -14.74
C LYS A 146 -9.54 -14.93 -15.82
N GLU A 147 -9.91 -15.38 -17.02
CA GLU A 147 -8.96 -15.59 -18.12
C GLU A 147 -8.37 -14.27 -18.62
N LEU A 148 -9.20 -13.24 -18.82
CA LEU A 148 -8.78 -11.91 -19.25
C LEU A 148 -7.83 -11.25 -18.24
N LEU A 149 -8.16 -11.28 -16.95
CA LEU A 149 -7.31 -10.74 -15.90
C LEU A 149 -5.96 -11.48 -15.82
N ASN A 150 -5.97 -12.82 -15.89
CA ASN A 150 -4.74 -13.61 -15.89
C ASN A 150 -3.83 -13.27 -17.08
N LYS A 151 -4.42 -13.16 -18.28
CA LYS A 151 -3.68 -12.80 -19.50
C LYS A 151 -3.06 -11.41 -19.38
N LYS A 152 -3.81 -10.43 -18.89
CA LYS A 152 -3.34 -9.06 -18.70
C LYS A 152 -2.23 -8.98 -17.66
N TYR A 153 -2.40 -9.65 -16.52
CA TYR A 153 -1.41 -9.66 -15.44
C TYR A 153 -0.12 -10.38 -15.83
N SER A 154 -0.22 -11.51 -16.55
CA SER A 154 0.94 -12.25 -17.05
C SER A 154 1.80 -11.37 -17.96
N ARG A 155 1.16 -10.58 -18.84
CA ARG A 155 1.85 -9.60 -19.70
C ARG A 155 2.55 -8.52 -18.86
N LEU A 156 1.84 -7.91 -17.91
CA LEU A 156 2.39 -6.88 -17.04
C LEU A 156 3.63 -7.37 -16.25
N LYS A 157 3.59 -8.63 -15.79
CA LYS A 157 4.70 -9.26 -15.07
C LYS A 157 5.93 -9.45 -15.96
N VAL A 158 5.73 -9.80 -17.23
CA VAL A 158 6.81 -9.90 -18.22
C VAL A 158 7.41 -8.53 -18.51
N GLU A 159 6.58 -7.51 -18.73
CA GLU A 159 7.03 -6.13 -18.98
C GLU A 159 7.86 -5.58 -17.82
N LYS A 160 7.40 -5.75 -16.56
CA LYS A 160 8.19 -5.36 -15.38
C LYS A 160 9.53 -6.09 -15.28
N ARG A 161 9.59 -7.37 -15.63
CA ARG A 161 10.85 -8.14 -15.66
C ARG A 161 11.82 -7.66 -16.72
N LEU A 162 11.31 -7.20 -17.87
CA LEU A 162 12.12 -6.68 -18.96
C LEU A 162 12.65 -5.27 -18.65
N ALA A 163 11.86 -4.43 -17.97
CA ALA A 163 12.26 -3.08 -17.58
C ALA A 163 13.32 -3.03 -16.47
N ASN A 164 13.45 -4.11 -15.68
CA ASN A 164 14.42 -4.23 -14.59
C ASN A 164 15.73 -4.94 -15.02
N LYS A 165 15.89 -5.22 -16.31
CA LYS A 165 17.14 -5.73 -16.91
C LYS A 165 17.88 -4.61 -17.59
#